data_AF-A0A661N034-F1
#
_entry.id   AF-A0A661N034-F1
#
_cell.length_a   1.000
_cell.length_b   1.000
_cell.length_c   1.000
_cell.angle_alpha   90.00
_cell.angle_beta   90.00
_cell.angle_gamma   90.00
#
_symmetry.space_group_name_H-M   'P 1'
#
loop_
_entity.id
_entity.type
_entity.pdbx_description
1 polymer ?
#
loop_
_entity_poly.entity_id
_entity_poly.type
_entity_poly.pdbx_seq_one_letter_code
_entity_poly.pdbx_strand_id
1 'polypeptide(L)' 'HDASRRTLDVHISRLRGKLGRDAAQLETVWGIGYRLSAGS' A
#
# COMPACT_ATOMS: atom_id res chain seq x y z
N HIS A 1 -14.28 -2.24 12.17
CA HIS A 1 -12.95 -2.56 11.63
C HIS A 1 -12.77 -2.22 10.14
N ASP A 2 -13.83 -2.05 9.34
CA ASP A 2 -13.69 -1.73 7.90
C ASP A 2 -13.42 -0.25 7.54
N ALA A 3 -13.84 0.70 8.39
CA ALA A 3 -13.64 2.12 8.09
C ALA A 3 -12.16 2.50 8.00
N SER A 4 -11.34 2.01 8.95
CA SER A 4 -9.89 2.23 8.94
C SER A 4 -9.21 1.63 7.72
N ARG A 5 -9.70 0.48 7.22
CA ARG A 5 -9.16 -0.18 6.03
C ARG A 5 -9.39 0.67 4.77
N ARG A 6 -10.61 1.19 4.60
CA ARG A 6 -10.92 2.12 3.50
C ARG A 6 -10.07 3.39 3.53
N THR A 7 -9.81 3.93 4.72
CA THR A 7 -8.93 5.09 4.88
C THR A 7 -7.49 4.74 4.50
N LEU A 8 -6.99 3.57 4.92
CA LEU A 8 -5.67 3.08 4.51
C LEU A 8 -5.56 2.95 2.99
N ASP A 9 -6.57 2.43 2.31
CA ASP A 9 -6.56 2.27 0.85
C ASP A 9 -6.36 3.61 0.13
N VAL A 10 -7.00 4.68 0.61
CA VAL A 10 -6.82 6.04 0.07
C VAL A 10 -5.38 6.53 0.26
N HIS A 11 -4.82 6.34 1.45
CA HIS A 11 -3.44 6.75 1.73
C HIS A 11 -2.42 5.93 0.93
N ILE A 12 -2.65 4.64 0.77
CA ILE A 12 -1.81 3.73 -0.02
C ILE A 12 -1.85 4.11 -1.50
N SER A 13 -3.02 4.43 -2.05
CA SER A 13 -3.15 4.86 -3.45
C SER A 13 -2.37 6.16 -3.71
N ARG A 14 -2.48 7.13 -2.79
CA ARG A 14 -1.69 8.37 -2.84
C ARG A 14 -0.19 8.11 -2.71
N LEU A 15 0.22 7.20 -1.82
CA LEU A 15 1.62 6.84 -1.64
C LEU A 15 2.20 6.19 -2.90
N ARG A 16 1.47 5.27 -3.54
CA ARG A 16 1.88 4.67 -4.82
C ARG A 16 2.11 5.72 -5.91
N GLY A 17 1.22 6.70 -6.01
CA GLY A 17 1.41 7.82 -6.94
C GLY A 17 2.69 8.62 -6.69
N LYS A 18 3.07 8.80 -5.42
CA LYS A 18 4.30 9.52 -5.04
C LYS A 18 5.58 8.70 -5.25
N LEU A 19 5.50 7.38 -5.08
CA LEU A 19 6.64 6.48 -5.24
C LEU A 19 6.98 6.21 -6.71
N GLY A 20 6.02 6.36 -7.63
CA GLY A 20 6.26 6.14 -9.06
C GLY A 20 6.74 4.72 -9.33
N ARG A 21 7.98 4.57 -9.84
CA ARG A 21 8.58 3.25 -10.14
C ARG A 21 8.79 2.40 -8.89
N ASP A 22 9.02 3.03 -7.74
CA ASP A 22 9.24 2.33 -6.46
C ASP A 22 7.93 1.82 -5.85
N ALA A 23 6.77 2.16 -6.44
CA ALA A 23 5.47 1.66 -5.98
C ALA A 23 5.36 0.13 -6.03
N ALA A 24 6.20 -0.54 -6.84
CA ALA A 24 6.31 -1.99 -6.89
C ALA A 24 6.78 -2.60 -5.55
N GLN A 25 7.49 -1.83 -4.71
CA GLN A 25 7.89 -2.26 -3.37
C GLN A 25 6.71 -2.30 -2.39
N LEU A 26 5.59 -1.63 -2.69
CA LEU A 26 4.40 -1.58 -1.84
C LEU A 26 3.37 -2.63 -2.27
N GLU A 27 3.40 -3.76 -1.59
CA GLU A 27 2.61 -4.93 -1.91
C GLU A 27 1.28 -4.99 -1.16
N THR A 28 0.28 -5.60 -1.79
CA THR A 28 -1.00 -5.91 -1.16
C THR A 28 -0.99 -7.37 -0.68
N VAL A 29 -1.17 -7.54 0.63
CA VAL A 29 -1.28 -8.84 1.28
C VAL A 29 -2.75 -9.12 1.55
N TRP A 30 -3.33 -10.04 0.78
CA TRP A 30 -4.75 -10.37 0.84
C TRP A 30 -5.17 -10.84 2.22
N GLY A 31 -6.29 -10.30 2.71
CA GLY A 31 -6.81 -10.61 4.05
C GLY A 31 -6.07 -9.95 5.21
N ILE A 32 -4.92 -9.30 4.97
CA ILE A 32 -4.07 -8.70 6.02
C ILE A 32 -3.95 -7.18 5.84
N GLY A 33 -3.53 -6.72 4.66
CA GLY A 33 -3.27 -5.29 4.42
C GLY A 33 -2.16 -5.06 3.41
N TYR A 34 -1.15 -4.28 3.80
CA TYR A 34 -0.08 -3.83 2.92
C TYR A 34 1.28 -4.06 3.55
N ARG A 35 2.29 -4.33 2.71
CA ARG A 35 3.67 -4.57 3.12
C ARG A 35 4.61 -3.76 2.24
N LEU A 36 5.69 -3.25 2.84
CA LEU A 36 6.83 -2.73 2.09
C LEU A 36 7.86 -3.85 1.95
N SER A 37 8.20 -4.18 0.71
CA SER A 37 9.31 -5.08 0.39
C SER A 37 10.59 -4.26 0.32
N ALA A 38 11.66 -4.73 0.97
CA ALA A 38 12.98 -4.18 0.70
C ALA A 38 13.32 -4.56 -0.74
N GLY A 39 13.29 -3.60 -1.66
CA GLY A 39 13.68 -3.82 -3.04
C GLY A 39 15.07 -4.46 -3.07
N SER A 40 15.21 -5.52 -3.86
CA SER A 40 16.50 -6.19 -4.11
C SER A 40 17.57 -5.22 -4.58
#